data_AF-A0A9J6EPY3-F1
#
_entry.id   AF-A0A9J6EPY3-F1
#
_cell.length_a   1.000
_cell.length_b   1.000
_cell.length_c   1.000
_cell.angle_alpha   90.00
_cell.angle_beta   90.00
_cell.angle_gamma   90.00
#
_symmetry.space_group_name_H-M   'P 1'
#
loop_
_entity.id
_entity.type
_entity.pdbx_description
1 polymer ?
#
loop_
_entity_poly.entity_id
_entity_poly.type
_entity_poly.pdbx_seq_one_letter_code
_entity_poly.pdbx_strand_id
1 'polypeptide(L)'
;MHWKHFPCRKMDGPIVNLEAFRGLQEHLHNNYQVRGLDLGSCSLHTVHNVYKAGLMASKWRLDILLSSVSRLFLDAPARREDFVAVTGQSLFPLKLCAHQWIENIPVIERVLLLWSDVREYVEVARSKEMILPNCASFQNLVDFCSDLLVVAKLKFALAFAVTHQPFLTNF
;
A
#
# COMPACT_ATOMS: atom_id res chain seq x y z
N MET A 1 37.89 -15.63 4.77
CA MET A 1 36.84 -16.04 3.81
C MET A 1 35.82 -14.89 3.75
N HIS A 2 35.96 -14.00 2.76
CA HIS A 2 35.09 -12.82 2.61
C HIS A 2 33.89 -13.18 1.73
N TRP A 3 32.73 -13.41 2.33
CA TRP A 3 31.46 -13.59 1.62
C TRP A 3 30.85 -12.22 1.31
N LYS A 4 31.28 -11.58 0.21
CA LYS A 4 30.87 -10.20 -0.10
C LYS A 4 29.57 -10.05 -0.89
N HIS A 5 29.00 -11.08 -1.49
CA HIS A 5 27.74 -10.94 -2.22
C HIS A 5 26.87 -12.18 -2.10
N PHE A 6 25.93 -12.18 -1.15
CA PHE A 6 24.72 -12.98 -1.28
C PHE A 6 23.73 -12.16 -2.13
N PRO A 7 23.35 -12.61 -3.34
CA PRO A 7 22.29 -11.95 -4.08
C PRO A 7 20.98 -12.19 -3.33
N CYS A 8 20.56 -11.21 -2.53
CA CYS A 8 19.19 -11.13 -2.06
C CYS A 8 18.29 -11.04 -3.29
N ARG A 9 17.45 -12.07 -3.49
CA ARG A 9 16.59 -12.19 -4.66
C ARG A 9 15.54 -11.08 -4.68
N LYS A 10 15.87 -9.96 -5.30
CA LYS A 10 14.89 -9.07 -5.95
C LYS A 10 14.57 -9.63 -7.34
N MET A 11 13.96 -10.80 -7.40
CA MET A 11 13.36 -11.34 -8.62
C MET A 11 11.89 -11.63 -8.31
N ASP A 12 11.06 -11.77 -9.34
CA ASP A 12 9.60 -11.95 -9.42
C ASP A 12 8.83 -12.55 -8.21
N GLY A 13 7.50 -12.64 -8.30
CA GLY A 13 6.65 -13.15 -7.21
C GLY A 13 7.20 -14.44 -6.56
N PRO A 14 7.02 -14.64 -5.24
CA PRO A 14 7.70 -15.69 -4.46
C PRO A 14 7.54 -17.10 -5.03
N ILE A 15 6.42 -17.38 -5.71
CA ILE A 15 6.15 -18.66 -6.37
C ILE A 15 7.13 -18.93 -7.51
N VAL A 16 7.35 -17.96 -8.39
CA VAL A 16 8.25 -18.09 -9.55
C VAL A 16 9.69 -18.32 -9.09
N ASN A 17 10.11 -17.61 -8.04
CA ASN A 17 11.43 -17.76 -7.46
C ASN A 17 11.66 -19.14 -6.85
N LEU A 18 10.68 -19.67 -6.13
CA LEU A 18 10.77 -21.00 -5.51
C LEU A 18 10.85 -22.08 -6.59
N GLU A 19 10.07 -21.96 -7.65
CA GLU A 19 10.08 -22.93 -8.75
C GLU A 19 11.42 -22.92 -9.51
N ALA A 20 11.93 -21.73 -9.83
CA ALA A 20 13.26 -21.59 -10.42
C ALA A 20 14.37 -22.16 -9.52
N PHE A 21 14.25 -22.01 -8.20
CA PHE A 21 15.21 -22.59 -7.26
C PHE A 21 15.14 -24.12 -7.25
N ARG A 22 13.93 -24.70 -7.26
CA ARG A 22 13.75 -26.16 -7.32
C ARG A 22 14.38 -26.73 -8.59
N GLY A 23 14.11 -26.15 -9.75
CA GLY A 23 14.74 -26.58 -11.01
C GLY A 23 16.27 -26.45 -10.98
N LEU A 24 16.80 -25.39 -10.37
CA LEU A 24 18.25 -25.24 -10.18
C LEU A 24 18.83 -26.30 -9.24
N GLN A 25 18.15 -26.62 -8.13
CA GLN A 25 18.57 -27.66 -7.18
C GLN A 25 18.61 -29.03 -7.83
N GLU A 26 17.58 -29.37 -8.61
CA GLU A 26 17.55 -30.63 -9.38
C GLU A 26 18.72 -30.71 -10.36
N HIS A 27 18.99 -29.62 -11.09
CA HIS A 27 20.12 -29.57 -12.02
C HIS A 27 21.48 -29.73 -11.31
N LEU A 28 21.68 -29.03 -10.19
CA LEU A 28 22.92 -29.11 -9.41
C LEU A 28 23.13 -30.50 -8.82
N HIS A 29 22.07 -31.12 -8.30
CA HIS A 29 22.13 -32.46 -7.74
C HIS A 29 22.48 -33.50 -8.82
N ASN A 30 21.78 -33.44 -9.96
CA ASN A 30 21.94 -34.42 -11.03
C ASN A 30 23.33 -34.36 -11.71
N ASN A 31 23.88 -33.15 -11.92
CA ASN A 31 25.12 -32.99 -12.68
C ASN A 31 26.38 -32.92 -11.82
N TYR A 32 26.26 -32.47 -10.57
CA TYR A 32 27.42 -32.16 -9.73
C TYR A 32 27.35 -32.80 -8.33
N GLN A 33 26.27 -33.51 -7.99
CA GLN A 33 26.05 -34.13 -6.66
C GLN A 33 26.12 -33.12 -5.49
N VAL A 34 25.89 -31.84 -5.77
CA VAL A 34 25.84 -30.77 -4.77
C VAL A 34 24.42 -30.27 -4.60
N ARG A 35 24.09 -29.77 -3.40
CA ARG A 35 22.84 -29.05 -3.13
C ARG A 35 23.17 -27.64 -2.69
N GLY A 36 22.43 -26.67 -3.22
CA GLY A 36 22.50 -25.29 -2.75
C GLY A 36 21.84 -25.18 -1.37
N LEU A 37 22.29 -24.22 -0.56
CA LEU A 37 21.63 -23.90 0.69
C LEU A 37 20.28 -23.21 0.41
N ASP A 38 19.20 -23.77 0.92
CA ASP A 38 17.88 -23.13 0.90
C ASP A 38 17.76 -22.18 2.09
N LEU A 39 17.68 -20.88 1.79
CA LEU A 39 17.47 -19.83 2.79
C LEU A 39 15.99 -19.40 2.88
N GLY A 40 15.10 -20.06 2.14
CA GLY A 40 13.68 -19.74 2.06
C GLY A 40 13.36 -18.56 1.14
N SER A 41 12.14 -18.03 1.30
CA SER A 41 11.70 -16.81 0.61
C SER A 41 12.26 -15.56 1.30
N CYS A 42 12.34 -14.45 0.54
CA CYS A 42 12.79 -13.18 1.09
C CYS A 42 11.91 -12.75 2.26
N SER A 43 12.52 -12.51 3.42
CA SER A 43 11.87 -12.14 4.69
C SER A 43 10.97 -10.92 4.53
N LEU A 44 11.33 -10.00 3.62
CA LEU A 44 10.54 -8.82 3.31
C LEU A 44 9.12 -9.16 2.84
N HIS A 45 8.95 -10.22 2.03
CA HIS A 45 7.62 -10.67 1.61
C HIS A 45 6.79 -11.15 2.80
N THR A 46 7.41 -11.82 3.77
CA THR A 46 6.72 -12.25 5.00
C THR A 46 6.23 -11.04 5.79
N VAL A 47 7.06 -10.01 5.99
CA VAL A 47 6.64 -8.81 6.72
C VAL A 47 5.50 -8.08 5.99
N HIS A 48 5.59 -7.90 4.67
CA HIS A 48 4.50 -7.30 3.89
C HIS A 48 3.19 -8.09 3.98
N ASN A 49 3.27 -9.43 3.86
CA ASN A 49 2.10 -10.29 3.91
C ASN A 49 1.46 -10.32 5.30
N VAL A 50 2.25 -10.38 6.37
CA VAL A 50 1.74 -10.33 7.75
C VAL A 50 1.08 -8.99 8.03
N TYR A 51 1.71 -7.88 7.63
CA TYR A 51 1.12 -6.55 7.78
C TYR A 51 -0.22 -6.43 7.04
N LYS A 52 -0.26 -6.84 5.75
CA LYS A 52 -1.49 -6.86 4.96
C LYS A 52 -2.55 -7.75 5.61
N ALA A 53 -2.19 -8.96 6.05
CA ALA A 53 -3.11 -9.89 6.69
C ALA A 53 -3.70 -9.32 7.99
N GLY A 54 -2.88 -8.67 8.82
CA GLY A 54 -3.33 -7.99 10.03
C GLY A 54 -4.34 -6.87 9.74
N LEU A 55 -4.08 -6.05 8.72
CA LEU A 55 -5.03 -5.03 8.28
C LEU A 55 -6.33 -5.63 7.75
N MET A 56 -6.28 -6.74 7.01
CA MET A 56 -7.50 -7.42 6.54
C MET A 56 -8.29 -8.02 7.70
N ALA A 57 -7.62 -8.64 8.68
CA ALA A 57 -8.25 -9.22 9.85
C ALA A 57 -8.96 -8.19 10.73
N SER A 58 -8.45 -6.94 10.76
CA SER A 58 -9.10 -5.82 11.47
C SER A 58 -10.46 -5.42 10.89
N LYS A 59 -10.75 -5.81 9.63
CA LYS A 59 -11.94 -5.42 8.86
C LYS A 59 -12.10 -3.89 8.70
N TRP A 60 -11.03 -3.12 8.88
CA TRP A 60 -11.05 -1.66 8.72
C TRP A 60 -11.12 -1.20 7.25
N ARG A 61 -10.87 -2.10 6.30
CA ARG A 61 -10.93 -1.83 4.84
C ARG A 61 -10.05 -0.65 4.40
N LEU A 62 -8.88 -0.48 5.03
CA LEU A 62 -7.96 0.62 4.74
C LEU A 62 -7.39 0.56 3.32
N ASP A 63 -7.31 -0.62 2.72
CA ASP A 63 -7.01 -0.81 1.29
C ASP A 63 -8.02 -0.08 0.40
N ILE A 64 -9.29 -0.18 0.73
CA ILE A 64 -10.37 0.45 -0.02
C ILE A 64 -10.37 1.95 0.23
N LEU A 65 -10.14 2.41 1.46
CA LEU A 65 -9.98 3.83 1.76
C LEU A 65 -8.84 4.45 0.93
N LEU A 66 -7.60 3.95 1.08
CA LEU A 66 -6.41 4.53 0.45
C LEU A 66 -6.50 4.45 -1.09
N SER A 67 -7.03 3.35 -1.63
CA SER A 67 -7.24 3.23 -3.08
C SER A 67 -8.37 4.12 -3.60
N SER A 68 -9.44 4.34 -2.83
CA SER A 68 -10.56 5.21 -3.23
C SER A 68 -10.14 6.67 -3.24
N VAL A 69 -9.45 7.13 -2.19
CA VAL A 69 -8.91 8.51 -2.11
C VAL A 69 -8.00 8.79 -3.30
N SER A 70 -7.04 7.90 -3.59
CA SER A 70 -6.13 8.09 -4.72
C SER A 70 -6.83 8.02 -6.07
N ARG A 71 -7.65 7.00 -6.32
CA ARG A 71 -8.36 6.82 -7.60
C ARG A 71 -9.35 7.93 -7.89
N LEU A 72 -9.94 8.55 -6.87
CA LEU A 72 -10.86 9.67 -7.05
C LEU A 72 -10.16 10.83 -7.78
N PHE A 73 -8.90 11.11 -7.47
CA PHE A 73 -8.18 12.26 -8.03
C PHE A 73 -7.14 11.90 -9.10
N LEU A 74 -6.62 10.67 -9.15
CA LEU A 74 -5.45 10.29 -9.95
C LEU A 74 -5.58 10.73 -11.42
N ASP A 75 -6.68 10.37 -12.08
CA ASP A 75 -6.91 10.57 -13.51
C ASP A 75 -8.13 11.45 -13.81
N ALA A 76 -8.42 12.42 -12.92
CA ALA A 76 -9.58 13.30 -13.08
C ALA A 76 -9.23 14.76 -12.81
N PRO A 77 -8.75 15.49 -13.84
CA PRO A 77 -8.38 16.90 -13.73
C PRO A 77 -9.52 17.78 -13.21
N ALA A 78 -10.74 17.60 -13.71
CA ALA A 78 -11.92 18.35 -13.24
C ALA A 78 -12.15 18.19 -11.74
N ARG A 79 -12.04 16.95 -11.21
CA ARG A 79 -12.20 16.73 -9.76
C ARG A 79 -11.06 17.30 -8.94
N ARG A 80 -9.85 17.38 -9.51
CA ARG A 80 -8.73 18.07 -8.86
C ARG A 80 -8.96 19.58 -8.80
N GLU A 81 -9.49 20.16 -9.88
CA GLU A 81 -9.87 21.57 -9.94
C GLU A 81 -10.95 21.88 -8.91
N ASP A 82 -12.02 21.08 -8.86
CA ASP A 82 -13.07 21.19 -7.84
C ASP A 82 -12.48 21.08 -6.42
N PHE A 83 -11.60 20.10 -6.19
CA PHE A 83 -10.95 19.90 -4.89
C PHE A 83 -10.13 21.12 -4.47
N VAL A 84 -9.35 21.71 -5.38
CA VAL A 84 -8.57 22.93 -5.14
C VAL A 84 -9.51 24.11 -4.88
N ALA A 85 -10.60 24.23 -5.63
CA ALA A 85 -11.58 25.31 -5.46
C ALA A 85 -12.27 25.25 -4.08
N VAL A 86 -12.58 24.05 -3.60
CA VAL A 86 -13.21 23.84 -2.29
C VAL A 86 -12.23 24.04 -1.14
N THR A 87 -11.06 23.41 -1.22
CA THR A 87 -10.16 23.26 -0.06
C THR A 87 -8.95 24.21 -0.09
N GLY A 88 -8.70 24.88 -1.22
CA GLY A 88 -7.48 25.67 -1.45
C GLY A 88 -6.20 24.84 -1.57
N GLN A 89 -6.31 23.50 -1.57
CA GLN A 89 -5.16 22.61 -1.45
C GLN A 89 -4.53 22.28 -2.80
N SER A 90 -3.22 22.44 -2.92
CA SER A 90 -2.42 22.06 -4.09
C SER A 90 -1.86 20.64 -4.04
N LEU A 91 -1.89 20.01 -2.84
CA LEU A 91 -1.38 18.67 -2.60
C LEU A 91 -2.47 17.63 -2.88
N PHE A 92 -2.09 16.57 -3.60
CA PHE A 92 -3.02 15.48 -3.94
C PHE A 92 -2.61 14.15 -3.30
N PRO A 93 -3.55 13.20 -3.17
CA PRO A 93 -3.26 11.86 -2.70
C PRO A 93 -2.30 11.09 -3.60
N LEU A 94 -1.50 10.22 -2.99
CA LEU A 94 -0.54 9.35 -3.69
C LEU A 94 -1.16 8.02 -4.08
N LYS A 95 -0.68 7.40 -5.16
CA LYS A 95 -1.13 6.09 -5.62
C LYS A 95 -0.70 4.99 -4.64
N LEU A 96 -1.64 4.17 -4.22
CA LEU A 96 -1.38 2.99 -3.39
C LEU A 96 -0.71 1.86 -4.20
N CYS A 97 0.39 1.28 -3.69
CA CYS A 97 0.96 0.04 -4.22
C CYS A 97 0.38 -1.18 -3.48
N ALA A 98 -0.47 -1.98 -4.12
CA ALA A 98 -1.19 -3.08 -3.47
C ALA A 98 -0.29 -4.24 -2.98
N HIS A 99 0.94 -4.33 -3.49
CA HIS A 99 1.90 -5.39 -3.17
C HIS A 99 2.93 -4.98 -2.12
N GLN A 100 3.20 -3.67 -1.97
CA GLN A 100 4.28 -3.14 -1.11
C GLN A 100 3.70 -2.30 0.04
N TRP A 101 3.03 -2.96 0.98
CA TRP A 101 2.25 -2.27 2.00
C TRP A 101 3.06 -1.42 2.98
N ILE A 102 4.32 -1.79 3.27
CA ILE A 102 5.20 -1.03 4.16
C ILE A 102 5.80 0.16 3.41
N GLU A 103 6.02 0.04 2.10
CA GLU A 103 6.50 1.15 1.26
C GLU A 103 5.43 2.23 1.07
N ASN A 104 4.15 1.94 1.36
CA ASN A 104 3.06 2.89 1.29
C ASN A 104 3.00 3.88 2.49
N ILE A 105 4.01 3.94 3.36
CA ILE A 105 4.09 4.94 4.45
C ILE A 105 3.76 6.36 3.95
N PRO A 106 4.39 6.86 2.86
CA PRO A 106 4.09 8.21 2.35
C PRO A 106 2.64 8.36 1.87
N VAL A 107 2.01 7.27 1.41
CA VAL A 107 0.60 7.28 0.98
C VAL A 107 -0.30 7.46 2.20
N ILE A 108 -0.04 6.74 3.30
CA ILE A 108 -0.82 6.86 4.53
C ILE A 108 -0.63 8.25 5.16
N GLU A 109 0.60 8.76 5.21
CA GLU A 109 0.90 10.11 5.68
C GLU A 109 0.19 11.19 4.84
N ARG A 110 0.23 11.04 3.51
CA ARG A 110 -0.46 11.97 2.60
C ARG A 110 -1.96 11.98 2.85
N VAL A 111 -2.58 10.81 3.03
CA VAL A 111 -4.02 10.73 3.30
C VAL A 111 -4.34 11.31 4.67
N LEU A 112 -3.51 11.07 5.70
CA LEU A 112 -3.68 11.69 7.03
C LEU A 112 -3.63 13.22 6.96
N LEU A 113 -2.70 13.77 6.18
CA LEU A 113 -2.57 15.22 5.98
C LEU A 113 -3.82 15.80 5.30
N LEU A 114 -4.32 15.13 4.26
CA LEU A 114 -5.43 15.60 3.44
C LEU A 114 -6.82 15.19 3.97
N TRP A 115 -6.91 14.49 5.11
CA TRP A 115 -8.17 13.86 5.52
C TRP A 115 -9.27 14.86 5.91
N SER A 116 -8.90 16.04 6.43
CA SER A 116 -9.85 17.15 6.63
C SER A 116 -10.42 17.63 5.30
N ASP A 117 -9.52 17.91 4.35
CA ASP A 117 -9.80 18.49 3.05
C ASP A 117 -10.66 17.52 2.21
N VAL A 118 -10.37 16.21 2.28
CA VAL A 118 -11.17 15.17 1.64
C VAL A 118 -12.58 15.10 2.23
N ARG A 119 -12.73 15.24 3.56
CA ARG A 119 -14.05 15.26 4.20
C ARG A 119 -14.85 16.48 3.78
N GLU A 120 -14.23 17.66 3.79
CA GLU A 120 -14.84 18.91 3.32
C GLU A 120 -15.32 18.79 1.87
N TYR A 121 -14.46 18.30 0.97
CA TYR A 121 -14.83 18.05 -0.42
C TYR A 121 -16.02 17.10 -0.56
N VAL A 122 -16.08 16.01 0.22
CA VAL A 122 -17.20 15.07 0.18
C VAL A 122 -18.49 15.72 0.67
N GLU A 123 -18.44 16.55 1.72
CA GLU A 123 -19.62 17.24 2.23
C GLU A 123 -20.15 18.30 1.25
N VAL A 124 -19.28 19.11 0.64
CA VAL A 124 -19.67 20.07 -0.41
C VAL A 124 -20.21 19.36 -1.65
N ALA A 125 -19.61 18.22 -2.03
CA ALA A 125 -20.14 17.39 -3.09
C ALA A 125 -21.56 16.90 -2.80
N ARG A 126 -21.85 16.55 -1.55
CA ARG A 126 -23.17 16.09 -1.11
C ARG A 126 -24.19 17.21 -0.93
N SER A 127 -23.76 18.44 -0.62
CA SER A 127 -24.65 19.61 -0.50
C SER A 127 -25.23 20.08 -1.85
N LYS A 128 -24.85 19.42 -2.96
CA LYS A 128 -25.24 19.73 -4.35
C LYS A 128 -24.69 21.07 -4.87
N GLU A 129 -23.68 21.62 -4.21
CA GLU A 129 -22.96 22.82 -4.68
C GLU A 129 -22.04 22.53 -5.87
N MET A 130 -21.80 21.25 -6.18
CA MET A 130 -21.01 20.78 -7.31
C MET A 130 -21.61 19.50 -7.92
N ILE A 131 -21.10 19.11 -9.09
CA ILE A 131 -21.51 17.87 -9.77
C ILE A 131 -21.04 16.68 -8.93
N LEU A 132 -21.99 15.90 -8.42
CA LEU A 132 -21.70 14.74 -7.58
C LEU A 132 -20.94 13.66 -8.36
N PRO A 133 -19.74 13.24 -7.89
CA PRO A 133 -19.02 12.16 -8.55
C PRO A 133 -19.77 10.82 -8.41
N ASN A 134 -20.37 10.34 -9.50
CA ASN A 134 -21.02 9.03 -9.53
C ASN A 134 -20.00 7.92 -9.77
N CYS A 135 -19.23 7.56 -8.75
CA CYS A 135 -18.27 6.45 -8.82
C CYS A 135 -18.13 5.72 -7.48
N ALA A 136 -17.72 4.45 -7.54
CA ALA A 136 -17.53 3.61 -6.36
C ALA A 136 -16.51 4.20 -5.37
N SER A 137 -15.45 4.84 -5.87
CA SER A 137 -14.47 5.50 -5.01
C SER A 137 -15.10 6.59 -4.16
N PHE A 138 -15.96 7.42 -4.75
CA PHE A 138 -16.64 8.49 -4.02
C PHE A 138 -17.61 7.93 -2.99
N GLN A 139 -18.41 6.92 -3.35
CA GLN A 139 -19.32 6.28 -2.39
C GLN A 139 -18.58 5.66 -1.20
N ASN A 140 -17.44 4.99 -1.44
CA ASN A 140 -16.60 4.49 -0.36
C ASN A 140 -16.16 5.63 0.57
N LEU A 141 -15.76 6.79 0.03
CA LEU A 141 -15.36 7.93 0.85
C LEU A 141 -16.51 8.47 1.69
N VAL A 142 -17.72 8.54 1.16
CA VAL A 142 -18.92 8.93 1.93
C VAL A 142 -19.10 8.01 3.14
N ASP A 143 -18.95 6.70 2.94
CA ASP A 143 -19.04 5.72 4.03
C ASP A 143 -17.94 5.94 5.08
N PHE A 144 -16.69 6.18 4.64
CA PHE A 144 -15.57 6.46 5.54
C PHE A 144 -15.68 7.82 6.24
N CYS A 145 -16.32 8.83 5.65
CA CYS A 145 -16.58 10.11 6.31
C CYS A 145 -17.50 9.95 7.53
N SER A 146 -18.36 8.93 7.52
CA SER A 146 -19.24 8.58 8.65
C SER A 146 -18.50 7.86 9.79
N ASP A 147 -17.29 7.34 9.53
CA ASP A 147 -16.48 6.63 10.52
C ASP A 147 -15.55 7.59 11.28
N LEU A 148 -15.92 7.88 12.53
CA LEU A 148 -15.18 8.77 13.43
C LEU A 148 -13.76 8.27 13.75
N LEU A 149 -13.47 6.99 13.53
CA LEU A 149 -12.19 6.36 13.89
C LEU A 149 -11.21 6.26 12.72
N VAL A 150 -11.53 6.77 11.52
CA VAL A 150 -10.64 6.65 10.34
C VAL A 150 -9.24 7.16 10.63
N VAL A 151 -9.10 8.34 11.25
CA VAL A 151 -7.80 8.92 11.59
C VAL A 151 -7.04 8.02 12.55
N ALA A 152 -7.71 7.45 13.55
CA ALA A 152 -7.09 6.54 14.50
C ALA A 152 -6.63 5.24 13.83
N LYS A 153 -7.44 4.66 12.94
CA LYS A 153 -7.11 3.45 12.17
C LYS A 153 -5.92 3.68 11.24
N LEU A 154 -5.88 4.83 10.55
CA LEU A 154 -4.76 5.23 9.70
C LEU A 154 -3.47 5.44 10.52
N LYS A 155 -3.56 6.09 11.68
CA LYS A 155 -2.41 6.27 12.58
C LYS A 155 -1.89 4.94 13.13
N PHE A 156 -2.77 4.01 13.47
CA PHE A 156 -2.38 2.66 13.90
C PHE A 156 -1.64 1.92 12.77
N ALA A 157 -2.20 1.94 11.56
CA ALA A 157 -1.55 1.34 10.39
C ALA A 157 -0.18 1.97 10.12
N LEU A 158 -0.10 3.31 10.17
CA LEU A 158 1.15 4.04 10.01
C LEU A 158 2.19 3.65 11.06
N ALA A 159 1.82 3.61 12.34
CA ALA A 159 2.73 3.26 13.42
C ALA A 159 3.32 1.86 13.23
N PHE A 160 2.50 0.89 12.80
CA PHE A 160 2.97 -0.45 12.50
C PHE A 160 3.92 -0.45 11.29
N ALA A 161 3.56 0.24 10.20
CA ALA A 161 4.40 0.32 9.01
C ALA A 161 5.76 0.96 9.31
N VAL A 162 5.79 2.08 10.04
CA VAL A 162 7.03 2.77 10.47
C VAL A 162 7.89 1.87 11.36
N THR A 163 7.28 1.14 12.29
CA THR A 163 8.01 0.19 13.17
C THR A 163 8.76 -0.86 12.36
N HIS A 164 8.19 -1.29 11.23
CA HIS A 164 8.75 -2.33 10.37
C HIS A 164 9.49 -1.78 9.15
N GLN A 165 9.52 -0.45 8.95
CA GLN A 165 10.25 0.19 7.86
C GLN A 165 11.75 -0.18 7.82
N PRO A 166 12.46 -0.35 8.95
CA PRO A 166 13.87 -0.75 8.92
C PRO A 166 14.13 -2.08 8.19
N PHE A 167 13.12 -2.96 8.06
CA PHE A 167 13.25 -4.18 7.26
C PHE A 167 13.45 -3.93 5.76
N LEU A 168 13.09 -2.73 5.27
CA LEU A 168 13.29 -2.36 3.86
C LEU A 168 14.72 -1.87 3.57
N THR A 169 15.44 -1.41 4.59
CA THR A 169 16.73 -0.72 4.42
C THR A 169 17.90 -1.46 5.03
N ASN A 170 17.67 -2.27 6.05
CA ASN A 170 18.75 -2.85 6.86
C ASN A 170 18.96 -4.36 6.63
N PHE A 171 18.10 -5.01 5.85
CA PHE A 171 18.13 -6.44 5.54
C PHE A 171 17.83 -6.67 4.06
#